data_AF-A0A8H5BLA2-F1
#
_entry.id   AF-A0A8H5BLA2-F1
#
_cell.length_a   1.000
_cell.length_b   1.000
_cell.length_c   1.000
_cell.angle_alpha   90.00
_cell.angle_beta   90.00
_cell.angle_gamma   90.00
#
_symmetry.space_group_name_H-M   'P 1'
#
loop_
_entity.id
_entity.type
_entity.pdbx_description
1 polymer ?
#
loop_
_entity_poly.entity_id
_entity_poly.type
_entity_poly.pdbx_seq_one_letter_code
_entity_poly.pdbx_strand_id
1 'polypeptide(L)'
;MDALRGIGHACGHNLIGMSGVAVAISIRAALEKHDIPGKVVLLGTPAEEGGSGKVKMLEAGAYDGMAACLIAHAALSPWEGRNALDAAVLGYNNISALRQQLRPTHRVHGIFEGKDWAPNKLRLMLLSSSCYVRAPTRAEMLESVKRVIPCFEAAGLATGCEVSIKHEAGSTFDLRQNTALGGEVANIVLKKYGAIDYEWGIKSASTDFGNVTYAIPTIVDGGNHTLGFTASAKTTAAHYAALDVSKALAATGVRVVLDDSFFAKVQASFKEDEQLRGQL
;
A
#
# COMPACT_ATOMS: atom_id res chain seq x y z
N MET A 1 -8.56 -19.83 29.07
CA MET A 1 -8.92 -20.30 27.72
C MET A 1 -8.60 -19.16 26.78
N ASP A 2 -7.85 -19.41 25.71
CA ASP A 2 -7.46 -18.36 24.76
C ASP A 2 -8.60 -18.02 23.79
N ALA A 3 -8.48 -16.86 23.16
CA ALA A 3 -9.46 -16.28 22.26
C ALA A 3 -8.75 -15.51 21.15
N LEU A 4 -9.48 -15.24 20.06
CA LEU A 4 -8.99 -14.45 18.94
C LEU A 4 -9.13 -12.96 19.25
N ARG A 5 -8.05 -12.20 19.05
CA ARG A 5 -8.03 -10.74 19.22
C ARG A 5 -9.12 -10.09 18.37
N GLY A 6 -9.96 -9.27 18.99
CA GLY A 6 -11.01 -8.49 18.31
C GLY A 6 -12.30 -9.25 18.02
N ILE A 7 -12.32 -10.59 18.03
CA ILE A 7 -13.52 -11.39 17.71
C ILE A 7 -13.90 -12.44 18.77
N GLY A 8 -13.15 -12.53 19.88
CA GLY A 8 -13.50 -13.38 21.02
C GLY A 8 -13.31 -14.88 20.75
N HIS A 9 -14.16 -15.73 21.32
CA HIS A 9 -14.10 -17.19 21.14
C HIS A 9 -14.72 -17.65 19.82
N ALA A 10 -14.39 -16.98 18.70
CA ALA A 10 -14.89 -17.35 17.38
C ALA A 10 -14.40 -18.72 16.88
N CYS A 11 -13.31 -19.26 17.45
CA CYS A 11 -12.86 -20.64 17.26
C CYS A 11 -13.53 -21.65 18.22
N GLY A 12 -14.52 -21.19 19.01
CA GLY A 12 -15.29 -22.04 19.92
C GLY A 12 -14.49 -22.59 21.12
N HIS A 13 -13.35 -22.00 21.46
CA HIS A 13 -12.49 -22.52 22.53
C HIS A 13 -13.24 -22.67 23.86
N ASN A 14 -14.17 -21.76 24.17
CA ASN A 14 -15.11 -21.88 25.29
C ASN A 14 -15.87 -23.22 25.31
N LEU A 15 -16.40 -23.64 24.15
CA LEU A 15 -17.10 -24.92 24.00
C LEU A 15 -16.14 -26.11 24.14
N ILE A 16 -14.94 -26.01 23.56
CA ILE A 16 -13.90 -27.05 23.64
C ILE A 16 -13.50 -27.28 25.10
N GLY A 17 -13.27 -26.22 25.86
CA GLY A 17 -12.94 -26.32 27.27
C GLY A 17 -14.09 -26.86 28.12
N MET A 18 -15.34 -26.43 27.87
CA MET A 18 -16.51 -26.98 28.55
C MET A 18 -16.69 -28.49 28.27
N SER A 19 -16.54 -28.90 27.00
CA SER A 19 -16.61 -30.30 26.60
C SER A 19 -15.51 -31.12 27.28
N GLY A 20 -14.26 -30.63 27.32
CA GLY A 20 -13.15 -31.28 28.01
C GLY A 20 -13.43 -31.51 29.51
N VAL A 21 -14.00 -30.52 30.20
CA VAL A 21 -14.42 -30.65 31.61
C VAL A 21 -15.52 -31.69 31.76
N ALA A 22 -16.56 -31.64 30.92
CA ALA A 22 -17.68 -32.57 30.96
C ALA A 22 -17.24 -34.02 30.72
N VAL A 23 -16.32 -34.24 29.75
CA VAL A 23 -15.72 -35.55 29.48
C VAL A 23 -14.90 -36.05 30.66
N ALA A 24 -14.07 -35.20 31.26
CA ALA A 24 -13.26 -35.59 32.42
C ALA A 24 -14.14 -36.04 33.61
N ILE A 25 -15.20 -35.29 33.91
CA ILE A 25 -16.16 -35.63 34.98
C ILE A 25 -16.90 -36.93 34.64
N SER A 26 -17.35 -37.10 33.40
CA SER A 26 -18.11 -38.28 32.98
C SER A 26 -17.26 -39.56 33.04
N ILE A 27 -15.99 -39.49 32.61
CA ILE A 27 -15.06 -40.62 32.69
C ILE A 27 -14.79 -40.95 34.16
N ARG A 28 -14.52 -39.96 35.02
CA ARG A 28 -14.32 -40.20 36.45
C ARG A 28 -15.52 -40.93 37.06
N ALA A 29 -16.74 -40.45 36.82
CA ALA A 29 -17.95 -41.07 37.34
C ALA A 29 -18.14 -42.51 36.84
N ALA A 30 -17.77 -42.79 35.58
CA ALA A 30 -17.81 -44.14 35.02
C ALA A 30 -16.77 -45.08 35.68
N LEU A 31 -15.54 -44.59 35.90
CA LEU A 31 -14.50 -45.37 36.59
C LEU A 31 -14.94 -45.76 38.01
N GLU A 32 -15.48 -44.80 38.78
CA GLU A 32 -15.98 -45.02 40.14
C GLU A 32 -17.18 -45.99 40.16
N LYS A 33 -18.13 -45.83 39.23
CA LYS A 33 -19.33 -46.68 39.17
C LYS A 33 -19.03 -48.14 38.82
N HIS A 34 -18.00 -48.38 38.01
CA HIS A 34 -17.65 -49.70 37.49
C HIS A 34 -16.41 -50.32 38.14
N ASP A 35 -15.85 -49.69 39.18
CA ASP A 35 -14.65 -50.13 39.90
C ASP A 35 -13.45 -50.40 38.97
N ILE A 36 -13.28 -49.51 37.98
CA ILE A 36 -12.19 -49.61 37.00
C ILE A 36 -11.01 -48.77 37.52
N PRO A 37 -9.84 -49.37 37.81
CA PRO A 37 -8.66 -48.62 38.22
C PRO A 37 -8.14 -47.78 37.05
N GLY A 38 -8.00 -46.46 37.26
CA GLY A 38 -7.54 -45.56 36.23
C GLY A 38 -7.34 -44.13 36.73
N LYS A 39 -6.70 -43.29 35.90
CA LYS A 39 -6.45 -41.88 36.19
C LYS A 39 -6.97 -41.03 35.03
N VAL A 40 -7.78 -40.02 35.36
CA VAL A 40 -8.22 -39.00 34.42
C VAL A 40 -7.46 -37.71 34.71
N VAL A 41 -6.86 -37.11 33.68
CA VAL A 41 -6.14 -35.83 33.80
C VAL A 41 -6.79 -34.83 32.84
N LEU A 42 -7.25 -33.70 33.38
CA LEU A 42 -7.74 -32.58 32.58
C LEU A 42 -6.61 -31.56 32.41
N LEU A 43 -6.14 -31.40 31.17
CA LEU A 43 -5.11 -30.42 30.84
C LEU A 43 -5.72 -29.15 30.23
N GLY A 44 -5.51 -28.00 30.88
CA GLY A 44 -5.76 -26.70 30.26
C GLY A 44 -4.63 -26.36 29.29
N THR A 45 -4.93 -26.22 28.00
CA THR A 45 -3.92 -26.02 26.95
C THR A 45 -4.00 -24.59 26.35
N PRO A 46 -3.24 -23.63 26.88
CA PRO A 46 -3.36 -22.23 26.46
C PRO A 46 -2.73 -21.98 25.07
N ALA A 47 -3.09 -20.85 24.47
CA ALA A 47 -2.41 -20.26 23.32
C ALA A 47 -2.28 -21.20 22.10
N GLU A 48 -3.36 -21.88 21.73
CA GLU A 48 -3.43 -22.71 20.52
C GLU A 48 -3.35 -21.83 19.27
N GLU A 49 -4.04 -20.68 19.29
CA GLU A 49 -4.24 -19.77 18.13
C GLU A 49 -2.95 -19.14 17.53
N GLY A 50 -1.79 -19.40 18.13
CA GLY A 50 -0.52 -18.87 17.63
C GLY A 50 0.68 -19.04 18.55
N GLY A 51 0.47 -19.47 19.81
CA GLY A 51 1.56 -19.71 20.76
C GLY A 51 2.04 -21.15 20.85
N SER A 52 1.34 -22.08 20.17
CA SER A 52 1.60 -23.52 20.17
C SER A 52 1.73 -24.11 21.58
N GLY A 53 0.89 -23.69 22.53
CA GLY A 53 1.07 -24.06 23.94
C GLY A 53 1.06 -25.56 24.21
N LYS A 54 0.31 -26.36 23.43
CA LYS A 54 0.33 -27.84 23.52
C LYS A 54 1.70 -28.43 23.19
N VAL A 55 2.41 -27.87 22.20
CA VAL A 55 3.76 -28.31 21.82
C VAL A 55 4.73 -28.07 22.99
N LYS A 56 4.68 -26.88 23.60
CA LYS A 56 5.53 -26.55 24.76
C LYS A 56 5.23 -27.42 25.97
N MET A 57 3.96 -27.76 26.19
CA MET A 57 3.56 -28.69 27.25
C MET A 57 4.05 -30.11 26.98
N LEU A 58 4.01 -30.57 25.73
CA LEU A 58 4.56 -31.86 25.32
C LEU A 58 6.06 -31.93 25.56
N GLU A 59 6.81 -30.91 25.14
CA GLU A 59 8.26 -30.82 25.35
C GLU A 59 8.63 -30.78 26.85
N ALA A 60 7.76 -30.23 27.70
CA ALA A 60 7.93 -30.19 29.15
C ALA A 60 7.47 -31.48 29.86
N GLY A 61 7.09 -32.53 29.13
CA GLY A 61 6.67 -33.82 29.69
C GLY A 61 5.26 -33.83 30.28
N ALA A 62 4.41 -32.83 29.97
CA ALA A 62 3.06 -32.74 30.56
C ALA A 62 2.12 -33.90 30.15
N TYR A 63 2.49 -34.66 29.11
CA TYR A 63 1.75 -35.80 28.59
C TYR A 63 2.39 -37.14 28.95
N ASP A 64 3.48 -37.15 29.72
CA ASP A 64 4.21 -38.37 30.08
C ASP A 64 3.32 -39.32 30.90
N GLY A 65 3.32 -40.59 30.52
CA GLY A 65 2.50 -41.63 31.15
C GLY A 65 1.00 -41.56 30.80
N MET A 66 0.57 -40.69 29.87
CA MET A 66 -0.80 -40.70 29.36
C MET A 66 -0.96 -41.76 28.26
N ALA A 67 -1.96 -42.64 28.41
CA ALA A 67 -2.24 -43.69 27.43
C ALA A 67 -3.10 -43.20 26.24
N ALA A 68 -3.90 -42.15 26.44
CA ALA A 68 -4.77 -41.56 25.42
C ALA A 68 -5.09 -40.10 25.76
N CYS A 69 -5.35 -39.29 24.73
CA CYS A 69 -5.79 -37.90 24.85
C CYS A 69 -7.06 -37.70 24.02
N LEU A 70 -8.05 -37.00 24.58
CA LEU A 70 -9.33 -36.73 23.93
C LEU A 70 -9.55 -35.21 23.81
N ILE A 71 -9.92 -34.75 22.62
CA ILE A 71 -10.34 -33.37 22.36
C ILE A 71 -11.36 -33.36 21.21
N ALA A 72 -12.34 -32.47 21.29
CA ALA A 72 -13.26 -32.18 20.19
C ALA A 72 -13.03 -30.74 19.73
N HIS A 73 -12.92 -30.51 18.43
CA HIS A 73 -12.68 -29.18 17.86
C HIS A 73 -13.73 -28.89 16.79
N ALA A 74 -14.31 -27.68 16.83
CA ALA A 74 -15.25 -27.21 15.81
C ALA A 74 -14.55 -26.12 14.99
N ALA A 75 -13.87 -26.49 13.89
CA ALA A 75 -13.37 -25.52 12.93
C ALA A 75 -13.30 -26.15 11.55
N LEU A 76 -14.37 -26.04 10.76
CA LEU A 76 -14.43 -26.66 9.43
C LEU A 76 -15.28 -25.91 8.39
N SER A 77 -15.88 -24.74 8.68
CA SER A 77 -16.93 -24.13 7.84
C SER A 77 -16.51 -22.87 7.05
N PRO A 78 -15.52 -22.92 6.13
CA PRO A 78 -15.14 -21.74 5.32
C PRO A 78 -16.30 -21.25 4.43
N TRP A 79 -17.26 -22.12 4.08
CA TRP A 79 -18.44 -21.78 3.27
C TRP A 79 -19.40 -20.78 3.94
N GLU A 80 -19.28 -20.53 5.25
CA GLU A 80 -20.12 -19.55 5.96
C GLU A 80 -19.50 -18.15 5.99
N GLY A 81 -18.26 -17.97 5.56
CA GLY A 81 -17.57 -16.69 5.62
C GLY A 81 -17.16 -16.12 4.27
N ARG A 82 -16.70 -14.87 4.32
CA ARG A 82 -16.26 -14.08 3.16
C ARG A 82 -14.78 -13.75 3.32
N ASN A 83 -13.95 -14.15 2.35
CA ASN A 83 -12.50 -13.99 2.44
C ASN A 83 -12.04 -12.67 1.79
N ALA A 84 -11.78 -11.66 2.63
CA ALA A 84 -11.32 -10.36 2.16
C ALA A 84 -9.95 -10.39 1.47
N LEU A 85 -9.09 -11.37 1.75
CA LEU A 85 -7.82 -11.50 1.04
C LEU A 85 -8.05 -11.96 -0.40
N ASP A 86 -8.94 -12.93 -0.62
CA ASP A 86 -9.23 -13.42 -1.96
C ASP A 86 -9.84 -12.29 -2.82
N ALA A 87 -10.70 -11.46 -2.22
CA ALA A 87 -11.23 -10.26 -2.88
C ALA A 87 -10.11 -9.30 -3.30
N ALA A 88 -9.15 -9.05 -2.43
CA ALA A 88 -8.04 -8.15 -2.75
C ALA A 88 -7.10 -8.73 -3.81
N VAL A 89 -6.80 -10.02 -3.76
CA VAL A 89 -5.99 -10.73 -4.76
C VAL A 89 -6.69 -10.71 -6.11
N LEU A 90 -7.99 -10.97 -6.16
CA LEU A 90 -8.78 -10.86 -7.39
C LEU A 90 -8.78 -9.42 -7.93
N GLY A 91 -8.92 -8.42 -7.07
CA GLY A 91 -8.82 -7.01 -7.46
C GLY A 91 -7.47 -6.68 -8.10
N TYR A 92 -6.37 -7.18 -7.51
CA TYR A 92 -5.02 -7.02 -8.07
C TYR A 92 -4.86 -7.74 -9.41
N ASN A 93 -5.39 -8.95 -9.55
CA ASN A 93 -5.35 -9.70 -10.80
C ASN A 93 -6.17 -9.02 -11.91
N ASN A 94 -7.34 -8.47 -11.57
CA ASN A 94 -8.15 -7.68 -12.48
C ASN A 94 -7.39 -6.44 -12.98
N ILE A 95 -6.66 -5.75 -12.09
CA ILE A 95 -5.77 -4.65 -12.48
C ILE A 95 -4.64 -5.15 -13.39
N SER A 96 -4.06 -6.32 -13.11
CA SER A 96 -3.03 -6.91 -13.96
C SER A 96 -3.53 -7.15 -15.39
N ALA A 97 -4.74 -7.67 -15.55
CA ALA A 97 -5.37 -7.82 -16.87
C ALA A 97 -5.68 -6.46 -17.52
N LEU A 98 -6.15 -5.47 -16.74
CA LEU A 98 -6.43 -4.12 -17.22
C LEU A 98 -5.19 -3.43 -17.79
N ARG A 99 -3.99 -3.67 -17.24
CA ARG A 99 -2.74 -3.01 -17.65
C ARG A 99 -2.41 -3.19 -19.14
N GLN A 100 -2.77 -4.32 -19.76
CA GLN A 100 -2.60 -4.50 -21.21
C GLN A 100 -3.41 -3.48 -22.03
N GLN A 101 -4.54 -3.03 -21.49
CA GLN A 101 -5.48 -2.12 -22.14
C GLN A 101 -5.35 -0.67 -21.67
N LEU A 102 -4.29 -0.36 -20.90
CA LEU A 102 -3.93 1.02 -20.53
C LEU A 102 -2.90 1.57 -21.51
N ARG A 103 -2.85 2.90 -21.65
CA ARG A 103 -1.83 3.55 -22.48
C ARG A 103 -0.43 3.33 -21.87
N PRO A 104 0.64 3.23 -22.68
CA PRO A 104 2.01 3.07 -22.18
C PRO A 104 2.49 4.16 -21.23
N THR A 105 1.82 5.31 -21.19
CA THR A 105 2.11 6.45 -20.31
C THR A 105 1.43 6.36 -18.93
N HIS A 106 0.49 5.43 -18.76
CA HIS A 106 -0.29 5.28 -17.53
C HIS A 106 0.33 4.24 -16.61
N ARG A 107 0.18 4.44 -15.29
CA ARG A 107 0.62 3.47 -14.28
C ARG A 107 -0.49 3.25 -13.27
N VAL A 108 -0.70 1.99 -12.92
CA VAL A 108 -1.55 1.58 -11.81
C VAL A 108 -0.76 0.62 -10.94
N HIS A 109 -0.51 1.00 -9.70
CA HIS A 109 0.27 0.21 -8.75
C HIS A 109 -0.38 0.29 -7.37
N GLY A 110 -0.30 -0.81 -6.63
CA GLY A 110 -0.86 -0.85 -5.29
C GLY A 110 -0.20 -1.92 -4.44
N ILE A 111 -0.43 -1.80 -3.13
CA ILE A 111 0.08 -2.70 -2.11
C ILE A 111 -1.07 -3.21 -1.25
N PHE A 112 -0.89 -4.40 -0.67
CA PHE A 112 -1.77 -4.90 0.38
C PHE A 112 -1.29 -4.42 1.73
N GLU A 113 -2.20 -3.86 2.51
CA GLU A 113 -1.96 -3.40 3.86
C GLU A 113 -2.92 -4.13 4.81
N GLY A 114 -2.37 -4.62 5.92
CA GLY A 114 -3.13 -5.36 6.93
C GLY A 114 -2.33 -5.46 8.22
N LYS A 115 -3.04 -5.64 9.33
CA LYS A 115 -2.47 -5.94 10.65
C LYS A 115 -2.80 -7.38 11.05
N ASP A 116 -2.00 -7.96 11.94
CA ASP A 116 -2.26 -9.27 12.58
C ASP A 116 -2.44 -10.46 11.60
N TRP A 117 -1.49 -10.64 10.67
CA TRP A 117 -1.46 -11.73 9.69
C TRP A 117 -1.38 -13.13 10.34
N ALA A 118 -2.33 -14.03 10.06
CA ALA A 118 -2.32 -15.42 10.51
C ALA A 118 -2.95 -16.37 9.47
N PRO A 119 -2.39 -17.59 9.22
CA PRO A 119 -2.90 -18.52 8.21
C PRO A 119 -4.30 -19.10 8.50
N ASN A 120 -4.65 -19.29 9.78
CA ASN A 120 -5.86 -20.02 10.19
C ASN A 120 -7.05 -19.12 10.52
N LYS A 121 -6.98 -17.82 10.22
CA LYS A 121 -8.06 -16.86 10.49
C LYS A 121 -8.73 -16.47 9.18
N LEU A 122 -10.00 -16.85 9.02
CA LEU A 122 -10.83 -16.32 7.95
C LEU A 122 -11.02 -14.81 8.21
N ARG A 123 -10.35 -13.98 7.42
CA ARG A 123 -10.24 -12.54 7.64
C ARG A 123 -11.56 -11.86 7.34
N LEU A 124 -12.37 -11.67 8.38
CA LEU A 124 -13.65 -10.99 8.28
C LEU A 124 -13.56 -9.45 8.33
N MET A 125 -12.39 -8.85 8.60
CA MET A 125 -12.30 -7.39 8.75
C MET A 125 -11.04 -6.79 8.15
N LEU A 126 -11.28 -5.96 7.13
CA LEU A 126 -10.43 -4.96 6.48
C LEU A 126 -9.01 -5.40 6.08
N LEU A 127 -8.87 -5.72 4.80
CA LEU A 127 -7.61 -5.48 4.10
C LEU A 127 -7.71 -4.09 3.47
N SER A 128 -6.79 -3.18 3.81
CA SER A 128 -6.65 -1.93 3.05
C SER A 128 -5.76 -2.22 1.86
N SER A 129 -6.16 -1.80 0.67
CA SER A 129 -5.27 -1.80 -0.48
C SER A 129 -5.07 -0.37 -0.95
N SER A 130 -3.86 0.15 -0.76
CA SER A 130 -3.47 1.46 -1.31
C SER A 130 -3.20 1.29 -2.80
N CYS A 131 -4.00 1.95 -3.65
CA CYS A 131 -3.88 1.89 -5.10
C CYS A 131 -3.68 3.30 -5.66
N TYR A 132 -2.59 3.47 -6.42
CA TYR A 132 -2.24 4.73 -7.07
C TYR A 132 -2.43 4.60 -8.58
N VAL A 133 -3.10 5.58 -9.16
CA VAL A 133 -3.30 5.72 -10.60
C VAL A 133 -2.59 6.98 -11.08
N ARG A 134 -1.76 6.85 -12.11
CA ARG A 134 -0.99 7.96 -12.69
C ARG A 134 -1.21 8.00 -14.21
N ALA A 135 -1.35 9.22 -14.73
CA ALA A 135 -1.42 9.53 -16.15
C ALA A 135 -0.74 10.88 -16.44
N PRO A 136 -0.46 11.22 -17.70
CA PRO A 136 0.12 12.51 -18.08
C PRO A 136 -0.73 13.72 -17.72
N THR A 137 -2.07 13.59 -17.74
CA THR A 137 -3.01 14.66 -17.40
C THR A 137 -4.01 14.18 -16.35
N ARG A 138 -4.55 15.09 -15.54
CA ARG A 138 -5.60 14.76 -14.57
C ARG A 138 -6.83 14.15 -15.23
N ALA A 139 -7.24 14.67 -16.39
CA ALA A 139 -8.37 14.13 -17.15
C ALA A 139 -8.14 12.66 -17.52
N GLU A 140 -6.97 12.33 -18.08
CA GLU A 140 -6.61 10.94 -18.41
C GLU A 140 -6.50 10.04 -17.16
N MET A 141 -6.02 10.60 -16.04
CA MET A 141 -5.93 9.89 -14.77
C MET A 141 -7.33 9.52 -14.27
N LEU A 142 -8.29 10.46 -14.29
CA LEU A 142 -9.66 10.22 -13.88
C LEU A 142 -10.36 9.19 -14.78
N GLU A 143 -10.12 9.22 -16.10
CA GLU A 143 -10.61 8.19 -17.01
C GLU A 143 -10.05 6.80 -16.68
N SER A 144 -8.79 6.74 -16.24
CA SER A 144 -8.20 5.47 -15.80
C SER A 144 -8.74 5.00 -14.46
N VAL A 145 -9.01 5.91 -13.52
CA VAL A 145 -9.67 5.58 -12.24
C VAL A 145 -11.03 4.93 -12.47
N LYS A 146 -11.84 5.45 -13.42
CA LYS A 146 -13.13 4.83 -13.80
C LYS A 146 -13.00 3.38 -14.26
N ARG A 147 -11.84 2.98 -14.80
CA ARG A 147 -11.55 1.61 -15.24
C ARG A 147 -10.97 0.73 -14.13
N VAL A 148 -10.28 1.33 -13.16
CA VAL A 148 -9.69 0.63 -12.01
C VAL A 148 -10.73 0.31 -10.95
N ILE A 149 -11.70 1.19 -10.69
CA ILE A 149 -12.77 0.97 -9.70
C ILE A 149 -13.52 -0.37 -9.95
N PRO A 150 -14.00 -0.67 -11.16
CA PRO A 150 -14.66 -1.94 -11.46
C PRO A 150 -13.81 -3.18 -11.18
N CYS A 151 -12.47 -3.08 -11.22
CA CYS A 151 -11.60 -4.21 -10.89
C CYS A 151 -11.78 -4.65 -9.43
N PHE A 152 -11.98 -3.70 -8.50
CA PHE A 152 -12.22 -3.98 -7.10
C PHE A 152 -13.68 -4.37 -6.85
N GLU A 153 -14.64 -3.67 -7.46
CA GLU A 153 -16.07 -3.99 -7.32
C GLU A 153 -16.39 -5.40 -7.81
N ALA A 154 -15.85 -5.82 -8.95
CA ALA A 154 -16.02 -7.17 -9.47
C ALA A 154 -15.42 -8.23 -8.54
N ALA A 155 -14.31 -7.94 -7.87
CA ALA A 155 -13.69 -8.84 -6.92
C ALA A 155 -14.51 -8.96 -5.62
N GLY A 156 -15.08 -7.85 -5.15
CA GLY A 156 -16.06 -7.84 -4.06
C GLY A 156 -17.27 -8.71 -4.39
N LEU A 157 -17.87 -8.47 -5.57
CA LEU A 157 -19.00 -9.24 -6.07
C LEU A 157 -18.69 -10.74 -6.14
N ALA A 158 -17.56 -11.12 -6.74
CA ALA A 158 -17.16 -12.51 -6.92
C ALA A 158 -16.93 -13.27 -5.60
N THR A 159 -16.58 -12.56 -4.53
CA THR A 159 -16.24 -13.15 -3.23
C THR A 159 -17.31 -12.91 -2.16
N GLY A 160 -18.39 -12.21 -2.51
CA GLY A 160 -19.40 -11.73 -1.58
C GLY A 160 -18.88 -10.68 -0.59
N CYS A 161 -17.68 -10.12 -0.78
CA CYS A 161 -17.14 -9.08 0.09
C CYS A 161 -17.74 -7.70 -0.23
N GLU A 162 -17.90 -6.87 0.81
CA GLU A 162 -18.21 -5.46 0.62
C GLU A 162 -16.92 -4.69 0.28
N VAL A 163 -16.99 -3.78 -0.68
CA VAL A 163 -15.86 -2.96 -1.14
C VAL A 163 -16.19 -1.50 -0.87
N SER A 164 -15.33 -0.84 -0.09
CA SER A 164 -15.40 0.60 0.16
C SER A 164 -14.18 1.28 -0.45
N ILE A 165 -14.40 2.17 -1.40
CA ILE A 165 -13.33 2.92 -2.08
C ILE A 165 -13.36 4.35 -1.56
N LYS A 166 -12.23 4.81 -1.02
CA LYS A 166 -12.02 6.20 -0.62
C LYS A 166 -10.94 6.80 -1.50
N HIS A 167 -11.25 7.95 -2.07
CA HIS A 167 -10.24 8.75 -2.77
C HIS A 167 -9.51 9.60 -1.74
N GLU A 168 -8.20 9.40 -1.59
CA GLU A 168 -7.39 10.28 -0.76
C GLU A 168 -7.39 11.71 -1.33
N ALA A 169 -7.60 12.69 -0.46
CA ALA A 169 -7.51 14.09 -0.81
C ALA A 169 -6.04 14.48 -1.07
N GLY A 170 -5.79 15.34 -2.07
CA GLY A 170 -4.45 15.81 -2.39
C GLY A 170 -3.79 15.12 -3.59
N SER A 171 -4.56 14.67 -4.59
CA SER A 171 -4.01 14.17 -5.85
C SER A 171 -3.06 15.21 -6.46
N THR A 172 -1.84 14.81 -6.79
CA THR A 172 -0.90 15.68 -7.53
C THR A 172 -1.48 15.96 -8.91
N PHE A 173 -1.63 17.23 -9.28
CA PHE A 173 -2.05 17.61 -10.63
C PHE A 173 -0.94 17.36 -11.64
N ASP A 174 -1.29 17.31 -12.91
CA ASP A 174 -0.28 17.34 -13.96
C ASP A 174 0.50 18.65 -13.96
N LEU A 175 1.78 18.56 -14.34
CA LEU A 175 2.68 19.71 -14.35
C LEU A 175 2.44 20.56 -15.60
N ARG A 176 1.97 21.78 -15.41
CA ARG A 176 1.65 22.73 -16.51
C ARG A 176 2.76 23.76 -16.71
N GLN A 177 3.90 23.34 -17.27
CA GLN A 177 5.09 24.21 -17.36
C GLN A 177 4.83 25.48 -18.20
N ASN A 178 5.08 26.65 -17.60
CA ASN A 178 5.07 27.92 -18.33
C ASN A 178 6.28 28.00 -19.27
N THR A 179 6.02 27.98 -20.58
CA THR A 179 7.06 27.92 -21.62
C THR A 179 7.96 29.15 -21.62
N ALA A 180 7.45 30.34 -21.29
CA ALA A 180 8.24 31.56 -21.20
C ALA A 180 9.22 31.51 -20.01
N LEU A 181 8.76 31.09 -18.83
CA LEU A 181 9.63 30.93 -17.66
C LEU A 181 10.65 29.81 -17.84
N GLY A 182 10.21 28.63 -18.30
CA GLY A 182 11.07 27.48 -18.52
C GLY A 182 12.13 27.75 -19.59
N GLY A 183 11.73 28.39 -20.69
CA GLY A 183 12.63 28.80 -21.77
C GLY A 183 13.68 29.83 -21.31
N GLU A 184 13.29 30.77 -20.45
CA GLU A 184 14.23 31.77 -19.93
C GLU A 184 15.27 31.16 -18.97
N VAL A 185 14.84 30.30 -18.05
CA VAL A 185 15.78 29.58 -17.17
C VAL A 185 16.75 28.74 -18.02
N ALA A 186 16.24 27.99 -19.00
CA ALA A 186 17.06 27.19 -19.91
C ALA A 186 18.07 28.08 -20.67
N ASN A 187 17.63 29.22 -21.19
CA ASN A 187 18.49 30.17 -21.90
C ASN A 187 19.62 30.72 -21.02
N ILE A 188 19.31 31.10 -19.78
CA ILE A 188 20.32 31.63 -18.85
C ILE A 188 21.34 30.55 -18.51
N VAL A 189 20.88 29.33 -18.24
CA VAL A 189 21.78 28.21 -17.94
C VAL A 189 22.67 27.89 -19.14
N LEU A 190 22.09 27.74 -20.33
CA LEU A 190 22.82 27.46 -21.56
C LEU A 190 23.91 28.49 -21.85
N LYS A 191 23.59 29.78 -21.72
CA LYS A 191 24.54 30.87 -22.03
C LYS A 191 25.65 31.02 -20.98
N LYS A 192 25.36 30.74 -19.70
CA LYS A 192 26.26 31.10 -18.59
C LYS A 192 26.99 29.91 -17.98
N TYR A 193 26.38 28.73 -18.00
CA TYR A 193 26.88 27.52 -17.33
C TYR A 193 27.03 26.33 -18.29
N GLY A 194 26.58 26.46 -19.55
CA GLY A 194 26.74 25.44 -20.58
C GLY A 194 25.50 24.55 -20.77
N ALA A 195 25.62 23.54 -21.63
CA ALA A 195 24.53 22.62 -21.92
C ALA A 195 24.16 21.78 -20.69
N ILE A 196 22.86 21.76 -20.38
CA ILE A 196 22.29 20.75 -19.49
C ILE A 196 22.14 19.49 -20.33
N ASP A 197 22.71 18.39 -19.87
CA ASP A 197 22.48 17.10 -20.50
C ASP A 197 21.03 16.66 -20.27
N TYR A 198 20.22 16.71 -21.33
CA TYR A 198 18.82 16.28 -21.32
C TYR A 198 18.66 14.76 -21.47
N GLU A 199 19.75 14.03 -21.75
CA GLU A 199 19.73 12.57 -21.89
C GLU A 199 19.29 11.91 -20.59
N TRP A 200 19.71 12.47 -19.45
CA TRP A 200 19.42 12.00 -18.09
C TRP A 200 18.34 12.80 -17.34
N GLY A 201 17.64 13.71 -18.03
CA GLY A 201 16.55 14.48 -17.43
C GLY A 201 15.35 13.60 -17.06
N ILE A 202 14.71 13.87 -15.91
CA ILE A 202 13.52 13.11 -15.50
C ILE A 202 12.35 13.41 -16.46
N LYS A 203 12.01 12.43 -17.30
CA LYS A 203 10.86 12.50 -18.22
C LYS A 203 9.52 12.11 -17.57
N SER A 204 9.55 11.52 -16.37
CA SER A 204 8.35 11.06 -15.66
C SER A 204 8.56 11.06 -14.13
N ALA A 205 8.13 12.15 -13.47
CA ALA A 205 8.08 12.29 -12.00
C ALA A 205 6.65 12.59 -11.53
N SER A 206 6.41 12.55 -10.22
CA SER A 206 5.19 13.05 -9.59
C SER A 206 5.60 13.94 -8.43
N THR A 207 4.95 15.09 -8.33
CA THR A 207 5.19 16.11 -7.31
C THR A 207 3.92 16.93 -7.12
N ASP A 208 3.65 17.34 -5.89
CA ASP A 208 2.61 18.31 -5.54
C ASP A 208 2.89 19.71 -6.13
N PHE A 209 4.10 19.95 -6.64
CA PHE A 209 4.42 21.10 -7.50
C PHE A 209 3.77 21.02 -8.89
N GLY A 210 3.08 19.94 -9.28
CA GLY A 210 2.11 20.03 -10.38
C GLY A 210 1.08 21.14 -10.14
N ASN A 211 0.79 21.41 -8.88
CA ASN A 211 -0.06 22.50 -8.44
C ASN A 211 0.62 23.88 -8.53
N VAL A 212 1.97 23.94 -8.61
CA VAL A 212 2.79 25.16 -8.65
C VAL A 212 4.10 24.90 -9.44
N THR A 213 4.14 25.29 -10.72
CA THR A 213 5.02 24.76 -11.78
C THR A 213 6.53 25.02 -11.62
N TYR A 214 7.41 24.00 -11.83
CA TYR A 214 8.86 24.19 -12.01
C TYR A 214 9.65 22.97 -12.62
N ALA A 215 10.96 23.11 -12.89
CA ALA A 215 11.88 22.11 -13.47
C ALA A 215 13.22 21.95 -12.69
N ILE A 216 13.70 20.72 -12.45
CA ILE A 216 14.93 20.43 -11.68
C ILE A 216 15.91 19.57 -12.50
N PRO A 217 17.23 19.85 -12.49
CA PRO A 217 18.24 18.98 -13.11
C PRO A 217 18.67 17.79 -12.24
N THR A 218 19.12 16.70 -12.87
CA THR A 218 19.54 15.41 -12.24
C THR A 218 20.92 14.92 -12.72
N ILE A 219 21.58 14.05 -11.94
CA ILE A 219 23.03 13.71 -11.99
C ILE A 219 23.29 12.23 -12.41
N VAL A 220 24.56 11.93 -12.68
CA VAL A 220 25.21 10.83 -13.43
C VAL A 220 25.25 9.44 -12.75
N ASP A 221 24.98 9.28 -11.44
CA ASP A 221 25.23 8.00 -10.74
C ASP A 221 24.03 7.46 -9.93
N GLY A 222 22.92 7.24 -10.65
CA GLY A 222 21.67 6.68 -10.14
C GLY A 222 20.50 7.66 -10.22
N GLY A 223 19.33 7.14 -10.62
CA GLY A 223 18.09 7.91 -10.68
C GLY A 223 17.63 8.41 -9.30
N ASN A 224 16.64 9.31 -9.29
CA ASN A 224 16.01 9.76 -8.04
C ASN A 224 15.52 8.56 -7.20
N HIS A 225 15.47 8.71 -5.87
CA HIS A 225 15.12 7.64 -4.91
C HIS A 225 16.09 6.44 -4.85
N THR A 226 17.38 6.67 -5.14
CA THR A 226 18.42 5.64 -4.97
C THR A 226 19.49 6.06 -3.96
N LEU A 227 20.21 5.07 -3.42
CA LEU A 227 21.39 5.32 -2.57
C LEU A 227 22.50 6.06 -3.33
N GLY A 228 22.66 5.78 -4.64
CA GLY A 228 23.61 6.48 -5.52
C GLY A 228 23.29 7.96 -5.67
N PHE A 229 22.02 8.32 -5.88
CA PHE A 229 21.60 9.72 -5.89
C PHE A 229 21.84 10.41 -4.55
N THR A 230 21.60 9.71 -3.43
CA THR A 230 21.89 10.24 -2.08
C THR A 230 23.38 10.56 -1.90
N ALA A 231 24.26 9.69 -2.37
CA ALA A 231 25.70 9.91 -2.33
C ALA A 231 26.14 11.06 -3.25
N SER A 232 25.52 11.19 -4.43
CA SER A 232 25.80 12.24 -5.40
C SER A 232 25.33 13.62 -4.93
N ALA A 233 24.12 13.70 -4.34
CA ALA A 233 23.47 14.95 -3.95
C ALA A 233 24.20 15.71 -2.83
N LYS A 234 25.00 15.01 -2.00
CA LYS A 234 25.79 15.62 -0.92
C LYS A 234 27.17 16.14 -1.36
N THR A 235 27.54 15.99 -2.63
CA THR A 235 28.85 16.40 -3.13
C THR A 235 28.92 17.91 -3.33
N THR A 236 30.12 18.48 -3.18
CA THR A 236 30.36 19.90 -3.47
C THR A 236 30.00 20.26 -4.91
N ALA A 237 30.24 19.36 -5.87
CA ALA A 237 29.86 19.55 -7.27
C ALA A 237 28.33 19.67 -7.44
N ALA A 238 27.55 18.82 -6.77
CA ALA A 238 26.08 18.92 -6.77
C ALA A 238 25.59 20.24 -6.16
N HIS A 239 26.24 20.72 -5.08
CA HIS A 239 25.91 22.02 -4.49
C HIS A 239 26.22 23.19 -5.44
N TYR A 240 27.33 23.16 -6.18
CA TYR A 240 27.61 24.19 -7.18
C TYR A 240 26.60 24.16 -8.34
N ALA A 241 26.24 22.97 -8.83
CA ALA A 241 25.18 22.84 -9.83
C ALA A 241 23.84 23.40 -9.34
N ALA A 242 23.48 23.13 -8.08
CA ALA A 242 22.28 23.71 -7.45
C ALA A 242 22.35 25.24 -7.36
N LEU A 243 23.51 25.81 -7.02
CA LEU A 243 23.73 27.26 -6.98
C LEU A 243 23.61 27.89 -8.38
N ASP A 244 24.08 27.23 -9.42
CA ASP A 244 24.01 27.76 -10.79
C ASP A 244 22.56 27.82 -11.30
N VAL A 245 21.77 26.78 -11.01
CA VAL A 245 20.31 26.77 -11.26
C VAL A 245 19.61 27.84 -10.42
N SER A 246 20.01 28.01 -9.15
CA SER A 246 19.43 29.02 -8.26
C SER A 246 19.66 30.43 -8.77
N LYS A 247 20.85 30.73 -9.31
CA LYS A 247 21.15 32.02 -9.93
C LYS A 247 20.32 32.25 -11.19
N ALA A 248 20.12 31.21 -12.02
CA ALA A 248 19.29 31.32 -13.21
C ALA A 248 17.82 31.59 -12.84
N LEU A 249 17.29 30.86 -11.85
CA LEU A 249 15.98 31.10 -11.25
C LEU A 249 15.80 32.53 -10.75
N ALA A 250 16.76 33.01 -9.95
CA ALA A 250 16.73 34.36 -9.40
C ALA A 250 16.76 35.41 -10.51
N ALA A 251 17.61 35.23 -11.53
CA ALA A 251 17.68 36.13 -12.67
C ALA A 251 16.37 36.15 -13.48
N THR A 252 15.75 34.99 -13.73
CA THR A 252 14.42 34.91 -14.35
C THR A 252 13.38 35.64 -13.50
N GLY A 253 13.35 35.40 -12.19
CA GLY A 253 12.43 36.07 -11.26
C GLY A 253 12.59 37.59 -11.25
N VAL A 254 13.83 38.08 -11.24
CA VAL A 254 14.12 39.53 -11.35
C VAL A 254 13.61 40.08 -12.68
N ARG A 255 13.81 39.34 -13.79
CA ARG A 255 13.31 39.76 -15.10
C ARG A 255 11.78 39.83 -15.13
N VAL A 256 11.07 38.87 -14.53
CA VAL A 256 9.60 38.90 -14.41
C VAL A 256 9.13 40.20 -13.74
N VAL A 257 9.87 40.70 -12.76
CA VAL A 257 9.50 41.92 -12.01
C VAL A 257 9.88 43.20 -12.75
N LEU A 258 10.99 43.20 -13.51
CA LEU A 258 11.55 44.42 -14.11
C LEU A 258 11.22 44.62 -15.60
N ASP A 259 10.81 43.57 -16.32
CA ASP A 259 10.54 43.58 -17.76
C ASP A 259 9.06 43.29 -18.01
N ASP A 260 8.26 44.36 -18.16
CA ASP A 260 6.81 44.29 -18.40
C ASP A 260 6.47 43.48 -19.67
N SER A 261 7.32 43.52 -20.69
CA SER A 261 7.12 42.74 -21.92
C SER A 261 7.29 41.25 -21.66
N PHE A 262 8.29 40.87 -20.86
CA PHE A 262 8.49 39.49 -20.45
C PHE A 262 7.36 39.02 -19.51
N PHE A 263 6.93 39.85 -18.56
CA PHE A 263 5.78 39.54 -17.71
C PHE A 263 4.51 39.27 -18.53
N ALA A 264 4.23 40.10 -19.53
CA ALA A 264 3.09 39.90 -20.43
C ALA A 264 3.19 38.57 -21.20
N LYS A 265 4.40 38.16 -21.63
CA LYS A 265 4.62 36.85 -22.27
C LYS A 265 4.37 35.69 -21.32
N VAL A 266 4.82 35.80 -20.06
CA VAL A 266 4.56 34.79 -19.01
C VAL A 266 3.07 34.64 -18.77
N GLN A 267 2.32 35.74 -18.70
CA GLN A 267 0.86 35.70 -18.57
C GLN A 267 0.18 35.10 -19.81
N ALA A 268 0.63 35.45 -21.00
CA ALA A 268 0.09 34.91 -22.25
C ALA A 268 0.29 33.39 -22.35
N SER A 269 1.51 32.89 -22.08
CA SER A 269 1.79 31.45 -22.12
C SER A 269 1.02 30.67 -21.07
N PHE A 270 0.72 31.28 -19.90
CA PHE A 270 -0.15 30.67 -18.91
C PHE A 270 -1.59 30.54 -19.43
N LYS A 271 -2.15 31.62 -20.01
CA LYS A 271 -3.50 31.61 -20.59
C LYS A 271 -3.63 30.66 -21.78
N GLU A 272 -2.61 30.56 -22.62
CA GLU A 272 -2.56 29.58 -23.72
C GLU A 272 -2.65 28.15 -23.19
N ASP A 273 -1.91 27.82 -22.13
CA ASP A 273 -1.99 26.50 -21.53
C ASP A 273 -3.37 26.25 -20.86
N GLU A 274 -3.96 27.25 -20.21
CA GLU A 274 -5.35 27.20 -19.71
C GLU A 274 -6.36 26.90 -20.82
N GLN A 275 -6.22 27.51 -22.00
CA GLN A 275 -7.09 27.24 -23.14
C GLN A 275 -6.91 25.83 -23.68
N LEU A 276 -5.68 25.32 -23.70
CA LEU A 276 -5.36 23.98 -24.23
C LEU A 276 -5.82 22.84 -23.33
N ARG A 277 -5.74 23.00 -22.00
CA ARG A 277 -6.03 21.89 -21.05
C ARG A 277 -7.12 22.20 -20.01
N GLY A 278 -7.77 23.35 -20.11
CA GLY A 278 -8.84 23.80 -19.20
C GLY A 278 -8.31 24.60 -17.99
N GLN A 279 -9.21 25.17 -17.19
CA GLN A 279 -8.84 25.79 -15.90
C GLN A 279 -8.48 24.70 -14.87
N LEU A 280 -7.59 25.06 -13.93
CA LEU A 280 -7.15 24.19 -12.83
C LEU A 280 -8.31 23.75 -11.92
#